data_AF-A0A0T7A1S6-F1
#
_entry.id   AF-A0A0T7A1S6-F1
#
_cell.length_a   1.000
_cell.length_b   1.000
_cell.length_c   1.000
_cell.angle_alpha   90.00
_cell.angle_beta   90.00
_cell.angle_gamma   90.00
#
_symmetry.space_group_name_H-M   'P 1'
#
loop_
_entity.id
_entity.type
_entity.pdbx_description
1 polymer ?
#
loop_
_entity_poly.entity_id
_entity_poly.type
_entity_poly.pdbx_seq_one_letter_code
_entity_poly.pdbx_strand_id
1 'polypeptide(L)'
;MKSVIAAIACFWIALPAPSAMAEEARAPIPSCALSGASSVMIGGQPALRLSDVANCPPELYEVVPSIMIEGQPVVHFRAGAGAKGDCAAKAEPSVTFEGEAAQRVGDVDCRQK
;
A
#
# COMPACT_ATOMS: atom_id res chain seq x y z
N MET A 1 -59.70 -49.18 -1.74
CA MET A 1 -60.71 -48.36 -1.01
C MET A 1 -60.00 -47.16 -0.39
N LYS A 2 -60.42 -45.94 -0.78
CA LYS A 2 -60.24 -44.60 -0.14
C LYS A 2 -58.79 -44.17 0.22
N SER A 3 -58.12 -43.26 -0.48
CA SER A 3 -58.33 -41.80 -0.67
C SER A 3 -58.24 -40.92 0.59
N VAL A 4 -57.14 -40.14 0.62
CA VAL A 4 -56.93 -38.74 1.10
C VAL A 4 -56.91 -38.53 2.63
N ILE A 5 -55.89 -37.89 3.21
CA ILE A 5 -55.79 -36.45 3.59
C ILE A 5 -54.31 -36.21 4.01
N ALA A 6 -53.46 -35.50 3.26
CA ALA A 6 -53.16 -34.06 3.30
C ALA A 6 -52.89 -33.45 4.69
N ALA A 7 -51.63 -33.05 4.99
CA ALA A 7 -51.30 -31.70 5.50
C ALA A 7 -49.86 -31.57 6.06
N ILE A 8 -49.13 -30.61 5.46
CA ILE A 8 -48.39 -29.51 6.12
C ILE A 8 -47.02 -29.81 6.77
N ALA A 9 -46.01 -29.43 5.99
CA ALA A 9 -44.89 -28.55 6.33
C ALA A 9 -44.02 -28.85 7.56
N CYS A 10 -42.74 -29.12 7.29
CA CYS A 10 -41.63 -28.33 7.85
C CYS A 10 -40.38 -28.54 6.99
N PHE A 11 -40.17 -27.59 6.10
CA PHE A 11 -39.00 -27.38 5.29
C PHE A 11 -37.83 -27.00 6.20
N TRP A 12 -36.94 -27.94 6.51
CA TRP A 12 -35.65 -27.64 7.14
C TRP A 12 -34.55 -28.09 6.19
N ILE A 13 -34.28 -27.22 5.22
CA ILE A 13 -33.04 -27.25 4.46
C ILE A 13 -31.92 -26.89 5.44
N ALA A 14 -31.11 -27.88 5.81
CA ALA A 14 -29.81 -27.63 6.42
C ALA A 14 -28.87 -27.12 5.32
N LEU A 15 -28.88 -25.81 5.09
CA LEU A 15 -27.95 -25.14 4.20
C LEU A 15 -26.60 -25.01 4.91
N PRO A 16 -25.47 -25.42 4.29
CA PRO A 16 -24.15 -25.21 4.86
C PRO A 16 -23.91 -23.70 5.01
N ALA A 17 -23.57 -23.27 6.22
CA ALA A 17 -23.12 -21.91 6.46
C ALA A 17 -21.87 -21.65 5.61
N PRO A 18 -21.85 -20.65 4.71
CA PRO A 18 -20.60 -20.19 4.17
C PRO A 18 -19.81 -19.61 5.34
N SER A 19 -18.68 -20.22 5.66
CA SER A 19 -17.62 -19.62 6.45
C SER A 19 -17.26 -18.30 5.76
N ALA A 20 -17.85 -17.21 6.24
CA ALA A 20 -17.42 -15.88 5.89
C ALA A 20 -15.96 -15.79 6.31
N MET A 21 -15.07 -15.88 5.33
CA MET A 21 -13.71 -15.41 5.45
C MET A 21 -13.84 -13.95 5.86
N ALA A 22 -13.71 -13.68 7.15
CA ALA A 22 -13.34 -12.38 7.63
C ALA A 22 -11.94 -12.13 7.09
N GLU A 23 -11.85 -11.66 5.85
CA GLU A 23 -10.74 -10.84 5.41
C GLU A 23 -10.79 -9.64 6.35
N GLU A 24 -10.05 -9.75 7.45
CA GLU A 24 -9.74 -8.65 8.34
C GLU A 24 -9.27 -7.53 7.43
N ALA A 25 -10.14 -6.56 7.18
CA ALA A 25 -9.83 -5.39 6.36
C ALA A 25 -8.75 -4.64 7.12
N ARG A 26 -7.50 -5.06 6.89
CA ARG A 26 -6.32 -4.51 7.54
C ARG A 26 -6.40 -3.02 7.27
N ALA A 27 -6.49 -2.24 8.35
CA ALA A 27 -6.59 -0.79 8.24
C ALA A 27 -5.57 -0.30 7.20
N PRO A 28 -5.99 0.51 6.21
CA PRO A 28 -5.16 0.89 5.08
C PRO A 28 -3.82 1.41 5.58
N ILE A 29 -2.73 0.98 4.95
CA ILE A 29 -1.39 1.42 5.32
C ILE A 29 -1.28 2.90 4.88
N PRO A 30 -0.99 3.85 5.80
CA PRO A 30 -0.94 5.26 5.43
C PRO A 30 0.37 5.63 4.74
N SER A 31 0.33 6.55 3.79
CA SER A 31 1.52 7.09 3.12
C SER A 31 2.40 7.86 4.12
N CYS A 32 3.69 7.55 4.20
CA CYS A 32 4.61 8.32 5.05
C CYS A 32 5.17 9.57 4.35
N ALA A 33 5.21 9.55 3.01
CA ALA A 33 5.58 10.70 2.20
C ALA A 33 4.33 11.54 1.89
N LEU A 34 4.19 12.67 2.59
CA LEU A 34 2.97 13.50 2.55
C LEU A 34 2.94 14.48 1.37
N SER A 35 4.09 14.70 0.74
CA SER A 35 4.26 15.60 -0.40
C SER A 35 5.20 14.96 -1.43
N GLY A 36 5.35 15.63 -2.57
CA GLY A 36 6.37 15.30 -3.55
C GLY A 36 6.83 16.57 -4.26
N ALA A 37 7.77 16.41 -5.19
CA ALA A 37 8.26 17.49 -6.03
C ALA A 37 7.13 18.15 -6.83
N SER A 38 7.15 19.49 -6.93
CA SER A 38 6.17 20.23 -7.73
C SER A 38 6.53 20.28 -9.22
N SER A 39 7.81 20.11 -9.54
CA SER A 39 8.36 20.26 -10.89
C SER A 39 8.60 18.94 -11.63
N VAL A 40 8.70 17.81 -10.93
CA VAL A 40 9.04 16.51 -11.52
C VAL A 40 7.97 15.48 -11.20
N MET A 41 7.44 14.87 -12.26
CA MET A 41 6.37 13.87 -12.19
C MET A 41 6.87 12.54 -12.78
N ILE A 42 6.57 11.43 -12.11
CA ILE A 42 6.92 10.07 -12.52
C ILE A 42 5.60 9.30 -12.70
N GLY A 43 5.30 8.88 -13.94
CA GLY A 43 4.01 8.25 -14.27
C GLY A 43 2.78 9.03 -13.80
N GLY A 44 2.86 10.37 -13.79
CA GLY A 44 1.76 11.26 -13.43
C GLY A 44 1.60 11.56 -11.94
N GLN A 45 2.51 11.12 -11.07
CA GLN A 45 2.54 11.54 -9.66
C GLN A 45 3.86 12.25 -9.31
N PRO A 46 3.87 13.14 -8.31
CA PRO A 46 5.09 13.83 -7.87
C PRO A 46 6.23 12.88 -7.49
N ALA A 47 7.45 13.16 -7.94
CA ALA A 47 8.64 12.42 -7.53
C ALA A 47 8.96 12.64 -6.04
N LEU A 48 9.54 11.64 -5.37
CA LEU A 48 9.97 11.77 -3.97
C LEU A 48 11.39 12.31 -3.86
N ARG A 49 11.56 13.37 -3.07
CA ARG A 49 12.86 13.91 -2.62
C ARG A 49 12.99 13.81 -1.10
N LEU A 50 14.20 14.02 -0.59
CA LEU A 50 14.53 13.84 0.83
C LEU A 50 13.60 14.62 1.79
N SER A 51 13.19 15.86 1.48
CA SER A 51 12.28 16.60 2.37
C SER A 51 10.90 15.96 2.52
N ASP A 52 10.44 15.24 1.49
CA ASP A 52 9.08 14.72 1.46
C ASP A 52 8.88 13.53 2.42
N VAL A 53 10.00 12.95 2.85
CA VAL A 53 10.03 11.67 3.57
C VAL A 53 10.49 11.81 5.02
N ALA A 54 10.41 13.03 5.57
CA ALA A 54 10.81 13.32 6.95
C ALA A 54 10.07 12.46 8.00
N ASN A 55 8.85 12.01 7.67
CA ASN A 55 8.03 11.16 8.53
C ASN A 55 8.22 9.66 8.29
N CYS A 56 8.99 9.28 7.28
CA CYS A 56 9.28 7.88 6.98
C CYS A 56 10.41 7.36 7.90
N PRO A 57 10.47 6.04 8.16
CA PRO A 57 11.58 5.44 8.88
C PRO A 57 12.90 5.60 8.08
N PRO A 58 13.91 6.32 8.62
CA PRO A 58 15.13 6.65 7.87
C PRO A 58 15.98 5.42 7.51
N GLU A 59 15.86 4.35 8.26
CA GLU A 59 16.50 3.05 7.98
C GLU A 59 15.86 2.28 6.82
N LEU A 60 14.74 2.75 6.28
CA LEU A 60 14.04 2.12 5.16
C LEU A 60 14.19 2.88 3.84
N TYR A 61 15.00 3.95 3.81
CA TYR A 61 15.38 4.60 2.57
C TYR A 61 16.88 4.88 2.48
N GLU A 62 17.36 4.96 1.25
CA GLU A 62 18.72 5.33 0.89
C GLU A 62 18.68 6.63 0.11
N VAL A 63 19.57 7.56 0.45
CA VAL A 63 19.68 8.85 -0.22
C VAL A 63 20.54 8.71 -1.45
N VAL A 64 20.06 9.19 -2.60
CA VAL A 64 20.80 9.17 -3.86
C VAL A 64 21.31 10.60 -4.15
N PRO A 65 22.56 10.92 -3.78
CA PRO A 65 23.07 12.28 -3.87
C PRO A 65 23.35 12.73 -5.31
N SER A 66 23.47 11.80 -6.25
CA SER A 66 23.78 12.10 -7.65
C SER A 66 22.60 12.72 -8.41
N ILE A 67 21.36 12.55 -7.91
CA ILE A 67 20.14 12.97 -8.60
C ILE A 67 19.41 13.96 -7.71
N MET A 68 19.26 15.18 -8.22
CA MET A 68 18.70 16.30 -7.49
C MET A 68 17.39 16.76 -8.11
N ILE A 69 16.33 16.85 -7.29
CA ILE A 69 15.05 17.43 -7.65
C ILE A 69 14.79 18.61 -6.72
N GLU A 70 14.60 19.80 -7.30
CA GLU A 70 14.36 21.04 -6.55
C GLU A 70 15.43 21.33 -5.49
N GLY A 71 16.69 21.04 -5.83
CA GLY A 71 17.83 21.27 -4.93
C GLY A 71 17.98 20.24 -3.81
N GLN A 72 17.24 19.14 -3.85
CA GLN A 72 17.31 18.07 -2.86
C GLN A 72 17.55 16.70 -3.51
N PRO A 73 18.27 15.79 -2.83
CA PRO A 73 18.49 14.46 -3.36
C PRO A 73 17.19 13.65 -3.37
N VAL A 74 17.09 12.72 -4.32
CA VAL A 74 16.04 11.71 -4.34
C VAL A 74 16.36 10.59 -3.35
N VAL A 75 15.38 9.72 -3.11
CA VAL A 75 15.51 8.58 -2.19
C VAL A 75 15.00 7.30 -2.82
N HIS A 76 15.62 6.17 -2.46
CA HIS A 76 15.12 4.83 -2.72
C HIS A 76 14.65 4.18 -1.44
N PHE A 77 13.40 3.76 -1.40
CA PHE A 77 12.78 3.02 -0.33
C PHE A 77 12.83 1.53 -0.59
N ARG A 78 13.09 0.80 0.49
CA ARG A 78 12.88 -0.64 0.58
C ARG A 78 11.69 -0.95 1.46
N ALA A 79 10.97 -2.01 1.14
CA ALA A 79 10.00 -2.59 2.06
C ALA A 79 10.73 -3.20 3.27
N GLY A 80 10.17 -3.05 4.46
CA GLY A 80 10.79 -3.60 5.66
C GLY A 80 10.24 -3.05 6.97
N ALA A 81 10.83 -3.51 8.06
CA ALA A 81 10.52 -3.08 9.42
C ALA A 81 11.52 -2.03 9.91
N GLY A 82 11.00 -0.94 10.47
CA GLY A 82 11.78 0.14 11.06
C GLY A 82 11.40 0.41 12.52
N ALA A 83 12.21 1.24 13.17
CA ALA A 83 11.98 1.83 14.49
C ALA A 83 10.74 2.73 14.50
N LYS A 84 10.49 3.48 13.41
CA LYS A 84 9.31 4.36 13.29
C LYS A 84 8.06 3.67 12.73
N GLY A 85 8.18 2.43 12.27
CA GLY A 85 7.09 1.70 11.63
C GLY A 85 7.56 0.73 10.56
N ASP A 86 6.63 -0.06 10.04
CA ASP A 86 6.90 -1.01 8.95
C ASP A 86 6.35 -0.43 7.64
N CYS A 87 7.14 -0.47 6.57
CA CYS A 87 6.77 0.13 5.28
C CYS A 87 6.67 -0.92 4.17
N ALA A 88 5.69 -0.72 3.30
CA ALA A 88 5.64 -1.27 1.97
C ALA A 88 6.14 -0.21 0.98
N ALA A 89 6.92 -0.64 0.01
CA ALA A 89 7.43 0.22 -1.05
C ALA A 89 7.18 -0.46 -2.40
N LYS A 90 6.69 0.33 -3.35
CA LYS A 90 6.59 0.04 -4.77
C LYS A 90 7.52 1.00 -5.52
N ALA A 91 7.60 0.85 -6.83
CA ALA A 91 8.29 1.79 -7.69
C ALA A 91 7.69 1.76 -9.09
N GLU A 92 7.87 2.84 -9.84
CA GLU A 92 7.45 2.93 -11.24
C GLU A 92 8.54 2.34 -12.14
N PRO A 93 8.32 1.19 -12.81
CA PRO A 93 9.38 0.48 -13.52
C PRO A 93 9.85 1.19 -14.80
N SER A 94 9.10 2.18 -15.30
CA SER A 94 9.45 2.90 -16.53
C SER A 94 10.50 4.01 -16.34
N VAL A 95 10.74 4.43 -15.10
CA VAL A 95 11.72 5.48 -14.78
C VAL A 95 12.68 4.93 -13.74
N THR A 96 13.98 5.12 -13.95
CA THR A 96 15.01 4.65 -13.02
C THR A 96 15.92 5.79 -12.56
N PHE A 97 16.38 5.69 -11.32
CA PHE A 97 17.41 6.50 -10.70
C PHE A 97 18.56 5.57 -10.34
N GLU A 98 19.75 5.81 -10.90
CA GLU A 98 20.94 4.95 -10.71
C GLU A 98 20.72 3.45 -10.93
N GLY A 99 19.79 3.08 -11.83
CA GLY A 99 19.48 1.68 -12.15
C GLY A 99 18.40 1.05 -11.28
N GLU A 100 17.91 1.74 -10.26
CA GLU A 100 16.77 1.33 -9.43
C GLU A 100 15.50 2.06 -9.87
N ALA A 101 14.36 1.38 -9.79
CA ALA A 101 13.09 1.98 -10.17
C ALA A 101 12.76 3.19 -9.27
N ALA A 102 12.36 4.28 -9.91
CA ALA A 102 12.12 5.53 -9.24
C ALA A 102 10.78 5.52 -8.49
N GLN A 103 10.72 6.26 -7.39
CA GLN A 103 9.56 6.28 -6.51
C GLN A 103 8.89 7.65 -6.51
N ARG A 104 7.56 7.59 -6.48
CA ARG A 104 6.67 8.76 -6.46
C ARG A 104 5.76 8.73 -5.25
N VAL A 105 5.05 9.83 -5.04
CA VAL A 105 4.00 9.91 -4.02
C VAL A 105 2.99 8.78 -4.22
N GLY A 106 2.70 8.04 -3.15
CA GLY A 106 1.83 6.88 -3.16
C GLY A 106 2.51 5.54 -3.42
N ASP A 107 3.81 5.51 -3.74
CA ASP A 107 4.55 4.26 -3.85
C ASP A 107 5.01 3.73 -2.47
N VAL A 108 5.01 4.57 -1.44
CA VAL A 108 5.52 4.23 -0.10
C VAL A 108 4.45 4.45 0.95
N ASP A 109 4.05 3.35 1.58
CA ASP A 109 3.05 3.32 2.65
C ASP A 109 3.67 2.69 3.90
N CYS A 110 3.57 3.37 5.04
CA CYS A 110 4.12 2.91 6.31
C CYS A 110 3.06 2.84 7.40
N ARG A 111 3.08 1.73 8.15
CA ARG A 111 2.31 1.58 9.38
C ARG A 111 3.17 2.04 10.55
N GLN A 112 2.77 3.14 11.19
CA GLN A 112 3.44 3.63 12.40
C GLN A 112 3.29 2.62 13.55
N LYS A 113 4.30 2.55 14.41
CA LYS A 113 4.31 1.77 15.66
C LYS A 113 3.96 2.63 16.86
#